data_AF-A0A182XVF5-F1
#
_entry.id   AF-A0A182XVF5-F1
#
_cell.length_a   1.000
_cell.length_b   1.000
_cell.length_c   1.000
_cell.angle_alpha   90.00
_cell.angle_beta   90.00
_cell.angle_gamma   90.00
#
_symmetry.space_group_name_H-M   'P 1'
#
loop_
_entity.id
_entity.type
_entity.pdbx_description
1 polymer ?
#
loop_
_entity_poly.entity_id
_entity_poly.type
_entity_poly.pdbx_seq_one_letter_code
_entity_poly.pdbx_strand_id
1 'polypeptide(L)'
;MAHSALLLATLLAFCALPTVDGKLQLCEVETGQSSIILDIEESRGSSVAQHTNPPELPISGDPNDDITLELVFPKGKPTFLLDGKSLRLIHPLDRDEENLSHIVFQITCMVRSTRRKRNIPIIVRVSDVNDNPPMFINTPYETTVPEVAHEIRPSADVAE
;
A
#
# COMPACT_ATOMS: atom_id res chain seq x y z
N MET A 1 -44.57 38.68 -56.29
CA MET A 1 -43.66 37.59 -55.89
C MET A 1 -42.53 38.19 -55.08
N ALA A 2 -42.63 38.15 -53.75
CA ALA A 2 -41.54 38.48 -52.84
C ALA A 2 -41.60 37.44 -51.72
N HIS A 3 -40.51 36.68 -51.58
CA HIS A 3 -40.43 35.50 -50.75
C HIS A 3 -40.38 35.86 -49.26
N SER A 4 -41.23 35.18 -48.49
CA SER A 4 -41.22 35.14 -47.04
C SER A 4 -39.94 34.44 -46.54
N ALA A 5 -39.12 35.14 -45.76
CA ALA A 5 -37.98 34.55 -45.05
C ALA A 5 -38.39 34.32 -43.59
N LEU A 6 -38.70 33.07 -43.26
CA LEU A 6 -39.00 32.64 -41.89
C LEU A 6 -37.65 32.39 -41.18
N LEU A 7 -37.29 33.27 -40.25
CA LEU A 7 -36.12 33.10 -39.37
C LEU A 7 -36.48 32.11 -38.25
N LEU A 8 -35.92 30.89 -38.34
CA LEU A 8 -36.05 29.86 -37.31
C LEU A 8 -35.05 30.16 -36.18
N ALA A 9 -35.53 30.69 -35.05
CA ALA A 9 -34.71 30.85 -33.85
C ALA A 9 -34.62 29.50 -33.12
N THR A 10 -33.45 28.84 -33.22
CA THR A 10 -33.16 27.62 -32.47
C THR A 10 -32.84 27.98 -31.02
N LEU A 11 -33.77 27.67 -30.11
CA LEU A 11 -33.52 27.70 -28.67
C LEU A 11 -32.49 26.63 -28.33
N LEU A 12 -31.23 27.02 -28.13
CA LEU A 12 -30.24 26.19 -27.45
C LEU A 12 -30.65 26.09 -25.98
N ALA A 13 -31.34 25.00 -25.64
CA ALA A 13 -31.52 24.60 -24.25
C ALA A 13 -30.13 24.27 -23.68
N PHE A 14 -29.54 25.24 -22.98
CA PHE A 14 -28.42 25.00 -22.10
C PHE A 14 -28.90 24.04 -21.01
N CYS A 15 -28.68 22.75 -21.25
CA CYS A 15 -28.81 21.73 -20.22
C CYS A 15 -27.73 22.05 -19.19
N ALA A 16 -28.12 22.68 -18.09
CA ALA A 16 -27.25 22.82 -16.93
C ALA A 16 -26.94 21.41 -16.46
N LEU A 17 -25.73 20.93 -16.76
CA LEU A 17 -25.20 19.73 -16.15
C LEU A 17 -25.25 19.96 -14.63
N PRO A 18 -25.83 19.05 -13.84
CA PRO A 18 -25.75 19.16 -12.41
C PRO A 18 -24.27 19.17 -12.04
N THR A 19 -23.80 20.30 -11.51
CA THR A 19 -22.53 20.34 -10.80
C THR A 19 -22.69 19.38 -9.62
N VAL A 20 -22.11 18.19 -9.72
CA VAL A 20 -21.94 17.30 -8.58
C VAL A 20 -20.95 18.01 -7.67
N ASP A 21 -21.48 18.84 -6.76
CA ASP A 21 -20.75 19.36 -5.63
C ASP A 21 -20.45 18.16 -4.73
N GLY A 22 -19.32 17.50 -5.01
CA GLY A 22 -18.86 16.33 -4.30
C GLY A 22 -18.47 16.71 -2.89
N LYS A 23 -19.47 16.87 -2.01
CA LYS A 23 -19.22 16.93 -0.57
C LYS A 23 -18.47 15.66 -0.21
N LEU A 24 -17.18 15.80 0.08
CA LEU A 24 -16.32 14.74 0.54
C LEU A 24 -17.00 14.07 1.73
N GLN A 25 -17.51 12.86 1.54
CA GLN A 25 -18.28 12.19 2.59
C GLN A 25 -17.27 11.65 3.62
N LEU A 26 -17.56 11.83 4.90
CA LEU A 26 -16.72 11.32 5.98
C LEU A 26 -16.56 9.80 5.87
N CYS A 27 -15.40 9.28 6.29
CA CYS A 27 -15.02 7.88 6.10
C CYS A 27 -14.95 7.43 4.63
N GLU A 28 -14.65 8.34 3.70
CA GLU A 28 -14.27 7.98 2.32
C GLU A 28 -12.77 8.06 2.10
N VAL A 29 -12.26 7.18 1.24
CA VAL A 29 -10.87 7.22 0.80
C VAL A 29 -10.74 8.39 -0.17
N GLU A 30 -9.82 9.31 0.09
CA GLU A 30 -9.67 10.55 -0.68
C GLU A 30 -9.31 10.29 -2.15
N THR A 31 -8.64 9.15 -2.43
CA THR A 31 -8.33 8.71 -3.79
C THR A 31 -9.53 8.13 -4.55
N GLY A 32 -10.67 7.95 -3.89
CA GLY A 32 -11.86 7.29 -4.43
C GLY A 32 -11.76 5.76 -4.55
N GLN A 33 -10.65 5.17 -4.11
CA GLN A 33 -10.41 3.73 -4.19
C GLN A 33 -11.21 2.95 -3.12
N SER A 34 -11.42 1.66 -3.37
CA SER A 34 -12.09 0.75 -2.42
C SER A 34 -11.18 0.24 -1.31
N SER A 35 -9.85 0.33 -1.51
CA SER A 35 -8.81 -0.05 -0.56
C SER A 35 -7.77 1.06 -0.44
N ILE A 36 -7.05 1.06 0.68
CA ILE A 36 -5.89 1.91 0.91
C ILE A 36 -4.65 1.05 0.70
N ILE A 37 -3.70 1.58 -0.07
CA ILE A 37 -2.42 0.94 -0.31
C ILE A 37 -1.33 1.85 0.24
N LEU A 38 -0.46 1.29 1.07
CA LEU A 38 0.67 1.98 1.67
C LEU A 38 1.96 1.21 1.37
N ASP A 39 3.08 1.90 1.34
CA ASP A 39 4.40 1.31 1.27
C ASP A 39 5.15 1.52 2.59
N ILE A 40 5.95 0.55 3.03
CA ILE A 40 6.87 0.67 4.17
C ILE A 40 8.14 -0.11 3.86
N GLU A 41 9.29 0.42 4.27
CA GLU A 41 10.56 -0.32 4.23
C GLU A 41 10.60 -1.34 5.37
N GLU A 42 11.22 -2.51 5.20
CA GLU A 42 11.45 -3.44 6.31
C GLU A 42 12.40 -2.86 7.37
N SER A 43 12.34 -3.38 8.58
CA SER A 43 13.07 -2.84 9.72
C SER A 43 14.57 -3.12 9.67
N ARG A 44 15.37 -2.07 9.86
CA ARG A 44 16.81 -2.22 10.08
C ARG A 44 17.06 -2.68 11.52
N GLY A 45 17.41 -3.95 11.68
CA GLY A 45 17.56 -4.57 13.00
C GLY A 45 16.25 -4.50 13.79
N SER A 46 16.29 -4.04 15.04
CA SER A 46 15.09 -3.97 15.90
C SER A 46 14.33 -2.64 15.83
N SER A 47 14.57 -1.82 14.81
CA SER A 47 13.93 -0.50 14.68
C SER A 47 12.44 -0.62 14.35
N VAL A 48 11.61 0.25 14.91
CA VAL A 48 10.16 0.38 14.59
C VAL A 48 9.78 1.81 14.21
N ALA A 49 10.76 2.69 14.01
CA ALA A 49 10.55 4.13 13.77
C ALA A 49 10.20 4.47 12.31
N GLN A 50 9.95 3.45 11.50
CA GLN A 50 9.70 3.58 10.07
C GLN A 50 8.30 4.18 9.86
N HIS A 51 8.15 4.91 8.77
CA HIS A 51 6.88 5.51 8.39
C HIS A 51 6.37 4.89 7.11
N THR A 52 5.04 4.80 7.00
CA THR A 52 4.40 4.42 5.76
C THR A 52 4.50 5.56 4.74
N ASN A 53 4.36 5.23 3.46
CA ASN A 53 4.15 6.18 2.38
C ASN A 53 2.80 5.87 1.70
N PRO A 54 1.81 6.77 1.74
CA PRO A 54 1.80 8.03 2.49
C PRO A 54 1.88 7.83 4.03
N PRO A 55 2.32 8.86 4.79
CA PRO A 55 2.51 8.77 6.26
C PRO A 55 1.20 8.79 7.06
N GLU A 56 0.11 9.20 6.44
CA GLU A 56 -1.23 9.19 7.02
C GLU A 56 -2.21 8.47 6.09
N LEU A 57 -3.22 7.83 6.70
CA LEU A 57 -4.31 7.20 5.97
C LEU A 57 -5.14 8.27 5.24
N PRO A 58 -5.35 8.14 3.92
CA PRO A 58 -6.12 9.11 3.12
C PRO A 58 -7.63 8.90 3.32
N ILE A 59 -8.11 9.04 4.56
CA ILE A 59 -9.52 8.91 4.95
C ILE A 59 -10.06 10.28 5.33
N SER A 60 -11.17 10.67 4.71
CA SER A 60 -11.88 11.92 5.01
C SER A 60 -12.43 11.97 6.44
N GLY A 61 -12.20 13.10 7.12
CA GLY A 61 -12.63 13.39 8.49
C GLY A 61 -11.49 13.48 9.52
N ASP A 62 -11.67 14.24 10.60
CA ASP A 62 -10.72 14.31 11.73
C ASP A 62 -11.01 13.21 12.79
N PRO A 63 -10.04 12.35 13.15
CA PRO A 63 -10.21 11.34 14.21
C PRO A 63 -10.56 11.88 15.61
N ASN A 64 -10.22 13.14 15.88
CA ASN A 64 -10.49 13.80 17.16
C ASN A 64 -11.91 14.36 17.25
N ASP A 65 -12.53 14.70 16.11
CA ASP A 65 -13.82 15.41 16.08
C ASP A 65 -14.91 14.67 15.28
N ASP A 66 -14.63 14.29 14.03
CA ASP A 66 -15.64 13.80 13.09
C ASP A 66 -15.80 12.27 13.11
N ILE A 67 -14.67 11.55 13.19
CA ILE A 67 -14.61 10.11 12.94
C ILE A 67 -13.93 9.37 14.08
N THR A 68 -14.11 8.05 14.11
CA THR A 68 -13.37 7.13 14.98
C THR A 68 -12.80 6.03 14.12
N LEU A 69 -11.53 5.71 14.32
CA LEU A 69 -10.79 4.74 13.54
C LEU A 69 -10.35 3.58 14.42
N GLU A 70 -10.56 2.35 13.95
CA GLU A 70 -10.20 1.13 14.67
C GLU A 70 -9.56 0.12 13.71
N LEU A 71 -8.37 -0.36 14.05
CA LEU A 71 -7.67 -1.38 13.26
C LEU A 71 -8.22 -2.77 13.58
N VAL A 72 -8.48 -3.55 12.53
CA VAL A 72 -9.00 -4.92 12.62
C VAL A 72 -8.08 -5.84 11.82
N PHE A 73 -7.41 -6.76 12.52
CA PHE A 73 -6.53 -7.75 11.93
C PHE A 73 -7.26 -9.10 11.84
N PRO A 74 -7.90 -9.43 10.69
CA PRO A 74 -8.68 -10.67 10.56
C PRO A 74 -7.81 -11.93 10.57
N LYS A 75 -6.53 -11.79 10.23
CA LYS A 75 -5.51 -12.84 10.25
C LYS A 75 -4.25 -12.30 10.89
N GLY A 76 -3.56 -13.14 11.65
CA GLY A 76 -2.28 -12.79 12.26
C GLY A 76 -2.41 -11.98 13.56
N LYS A 77 -1.26 -11.52 14.05
CA LYS A 77 -1.14 -10.68 15.24
C LYS A 77 -1.19 -9.20 14.83
N PRO A 78 -1.54 -8.28 15.75
CA PRO A 78 -1.42 -6.85 15.48
C PRO A 78 0.03 -6.49 15.13
N THR A 79 0.22 -5.77 14.03
CA THR A 79 1.55 -5.29 13.60
C THR A 79 1.69 -3.77 13.69
N PHE A 80 0.56 -3.06 13.63
CA PHE A 80 0.50 -1.61 13.67
C PHE A 80 -0.36 -1.12 14.83
N LEU A 81 0.04 0.01 15.39
CA LEU A 81 -0.76 0.88 16.24
C LEU A 81 -1.18 2.10 15.42
N LEU A 82 -2.40 2.58 15.64
CA LEU A 82 -2.89 3.81 15.05
C LEU A 82 -2.59 5.01 15.96
N ASP A 83 -1.99 6.05 15.41
CA ASP A 83 -1.74 7.33 16.07
C ASP A 83 -2.34 8.45 15.20
N GLY A 84 -3.53 8.92 15.55
CA GLY A 84 -4.35 9.77 14.68
C GLY A 84 -4.71 9.04 13.38
N LYS A 85 -4.08 9.44 12.27
CA LYS A 85 -4.18 8.76 10.96
C LYS A 85 -2.90 8.02 10.56
N SER A 86 -1.84 8.10 11.36
CA SER A 86 -0.56 7.45 11.06
C SER A 86 -0.50 6.05 11.65
N LEU A 87 0.12 5.14 10.91
CA LEU A 87 0.42 3.79 11.40
C LEU A 87 1.84 3.76 11.96
N ARG A 88 2.00 3.16 13.14
CA ARG A 88 3.32 2.91 13.76
C ARG A 88 3.51 1.42 13.99
N LEU A 89 4.70 0.93 13.69
CA LEU A 89 5.07 -0.45 13.97
C LEU A 89 5.15 -0.70 15.48
N ILE A 90 4.66 -1.86 15.91
CA ILE A 90 4.84 -2.33 17.31
C ILE A 90 5.89 -3.43 17.43
N HIS A 91 6.25 -4.07 16.31
CA HIS A 91 7.34 -5.03 16.20
C HIS A 91 8.13 -4.72 14.92
N PRO A 92 9.43 -5.05 14.87
CA PRO A 92 10.22 -4.97 13.65
C PRO A 92 9.59 -5.81 12.54
N LEU A 93 9.69 -5.33 11.31
CA LEU A 93 9.36 -6.07 10.10
C LEU A 93 10.63 -6.69 9.54
N ASP A 94 10.60 -7.97 9.25
CA ASP A 94 11.61 -8.66 8.46
C ASP A 94 10.86 -9.25 7.26
N ARG A 95 11.23 -8.84 6.05
CA ARG A 95 10.59 -9.24 4.81
C ARG A 95 11.07 -10.63 4.38
N ASP A 96 12.33 -10.93 4.64
CA ASP A 96 12.96 -12.21 4.31
C ASP A 96 12.48 -13.31 5.26
N GLU A 97 12.22 -12.98 6.53
CA GLU A 97 11.51 -13.84 7.47
C GLU A 97 10.05 -14.05 7.01
N GLU A 98 9.65 -15.30 6.83
CA GLU A 98 8.29 -15.70 6.41
C GLU A 98 7.82 -15.22 5.01
N ASN A 99 8.70 -14.66 4.17
CA ASN A 99 8.35 -14.08 2.85
C ASN A 99 7.27 -12.98 2.93
N LEU A 100 7.42 -12.06 3.89
CA LEU A 100 6.45 -11.01 4.24
C LEU A 100 6.41 -9.85 3.21
N SER A 101 6.01 -10.14 1.98
CA SER A 101 5.91 -9.12 0.90
C SER A 101 4.83 -8.06 1.15
N HIS A 102 3.79 -8.39 1.91
CA HIS A 102 2.69 -7.49 2.22
C HIS A 102 1.90 -7.92 3.46
N ILE A 103 1.30 -6.94 4.13
CA ILE A 103 0.42 -7.13 5.30
C ILE A 103 -0.98 -6.63 4.94
N VAL A 104 -2.01 -7.44 5.20
CA VAL A 104 -3.40 -7.12 4.87
C VAL A 104 -4.26 -7.12 6.13
N PHE A 105 -4.94 -6.01 6.36
CA PHE A 105 -5.89 -5.84 7.46
C PHE A 105 -7.00 -4.87 7.05
N GLN A 106 -7.88 -4.52 7.98
CA GLN A 106 -8.96 -3.57 7.74
C GLN A 106 -8.92 -2.44 8.76
N ILE A 107 -9.43 -1.28 8.37
CA ILE A 107 -9.77 -0.21 9.29
C ILE A 107 -11.27 0.01 9.28
N THR A 108 -11.86 0.04 10.47
CA THR A 108 -13.24 0.45 10.67
C THR A 108 -13.26 1.94 10.91
N CYS A 109 -13.83 2.71 9.99
CA CYS A 109 -14.10 4.13 10.16
C CYS A 109 -15.57 4.33 10.54
N MET A 110 -15.81 5.04 11.64
CA MET A 110 -17.15 5.37 12.12
C MET A 110 -17.32 6.87 12.21
N VAL A 111 -18.33 7.40 11.53
CA VAL A 111 -18.73 8.81 11.66
C VAL A 111 -19.41 9.00 13.02
N ARG A 112 -18.94 9.94 13.84
CA ARG A 112 -19.44 10.13 15.21
C ARG A 112 -20.89 10.61 15.24
N SER A 113 -21.23 11.56 14.36
CA SER A 113 -22.57 12.17 14.30
C SER A 113 -23.68 11.22 13.85
N THR A 114 -23.40 10.38 12.85
CA THR A 114 -24.39 9.47 12.25
C THR A 114 -24.26 8.03 12.72
N ARG A 115 -23.16 7.69 13.39
CA ARG A 115 -22.77 6.32 13.76
C ARG A 115 -22.62 5.36 12.56
N ARG A 116 -22.61 5.89 11.33
CA ARG A 116 -22.38 5.10 10.12
C ARG A 116 -20.95 4.56 10.14
N LYS A 117 -20.81 3.26 9.90
CA LYS A 117 -19.52 2.56 9.82
C LYS A 117 -19.18 2.18 8.39
N ARG A 118 -17.89 2.18 8.08
CA ARG A 118 -17.33 1.63 6.85
C ARG A 118 -16.06 0.86 7.18
N ASN A 119 -15.94 -0.34 6.65
CA ASN A 119 -14.72 -1.12 6.73
C ASN A 119 -13.94 -0.91 5.43
N ILE A 120 -12.68 -0.51 5.56
CA ILE A 120 -11.80 -0.21 4.42
C ILE A 120 -10.62 -1.17 4.50
N PRO A 121 -10.37 -2.01 3.48
CA PRO A 121 -9.17 -2.83 3.43
C PRO A 121 -7.91 -1.97 3.32
N ILE A 122 -6.88 -2.33 4.09
CA ILE A 122 -5.55 -1.76 4.02
C ILE A 122 -4.57 -2.84 3.56
N ILE A 123 -3.77 -2.51 2.56
CA ILE A 123 -2.68 -3.34 2.05
C ILE A 123 -1.39 -2.55 2.24
N VAL A 124 -0.51 -3.03 3.10
CA VAL A 124 0.81 -2.44 3.30
C VAL A 124 1.82 -3.31 2.55
N ARG A 125 2.47 -2.77 1.52
CA ARG A 125 3.57 -3.44 0.83
C ARG A 125 4.86 -3.20 1.58
N VAL A 126 5.64 -4.26 1.78
CA VAL A 126 6.93 -4.19 2.46
C VAL A 126 8.01 -4.19 1.40
N SER A 127 8.76 -3.09 1.32
CA SER A 127 9.93 -2.99 0.44
C SER A 127 11.16 -3.57 1.12
N ASP A 128 11.92 -4.30 0.32
CA ASP A 128 13.15 -4.98 0.69
C ASP A 128 14.29 -3.99 0.97
N VAL A 129 15.12 -4.32 1.95
CA VAL A 129 16.39 -3.70 2.25
C VAL A 129 17.47 -4.74 2.06
N ASN A 130 18.55 -4.37 1.37
CA ASN A 130 19.72 -5.25 1.28
C ASN A 130 20.52 -5.25 2.59
N ASP A 131 19.99 -5.89 3.64
CA ASP A 131 20.63 -6.05 4.96
C ASP A 131 21.27 -7.43 5.18
N ASN A 132 20.96 -8.39 4.31
CA ASN A 132 21.50 -9.74 4.32
C ASN A 132 22.66 -9.91 3.31
N PRO A 133 23.95 -9.90 3.75
CA PRO A 133 25.07 -10.13 2.86
C PRO A 133 25.13 -11.60 2.39
N PRO A 134 25.72 -11.87 1.21
CA PRO A 134 25.91 -13.24 0.77
C PRO A 134 26.79 -14.01 1.75
N MET A 135 26.36 -15.22 2.12
CA MET A 135 27.15 -16.16 2.92
C MET A 135 27.72 -17.25 2.03
N PHE A 136 29.05 -17.30 1.94
CA PHE A 136 29.75 -18.38 1.25
C PHE A 136 29.70 -19.65 2.10
N ILE A 137 29.05 -20.69 1.60
CA ILE A 137 29.06 -22.01 2.22
C ILE A 137 30.26 -22.82 1.72
N ASN A 138 30.79 -23.73 2.53
CA ASN A 138 31.88 -24.64 2.15
C ASN A 138 33.20 -23.94 1.78
N THR A 139 33.55 -22.87 2.51
CA THR A 139 34.85 -22.21 2.38
C THR A 139 35.95 -22.93 3.18
N PRO A 140 37.17 -23.08 2.64
CA PRO A 140 37.62 -22.61 1.33
C PRO A 140 37.09 -23.49 0.18
N TYR A 141 36.89 -22.87 -0.99
CA TYR A 141 36.56 -23.61 -2.21
C TYR A 141 37.83 -24.20 -2.82
N GLU A 142 37.90 -25.52 -2.87
CA GLU A 142 39.01 -26.25 -3.47
C GLU A 142 38.52 -27.11 -4.63
N THR A 143 39.26 -27.08 -5.74
CA THR A 143 39.05 -27.97 -6.88
C THR A 143 40.39 -28.30 -7.52
N THR A 144 40.48 -29.46 -8.16
CA THR A 144 41.69 -29.90 -8.87
C THR A 144 41.49 -29.73 -10.36
N VAL A 145 42.43 -29.04 -11.02
CA VAL A 145 42.40 -28.83 -12.48
C VAL A 145 43.58 -29.56 -13.12
N PRO A 146 43.35 -30.52 -14.04
CA PRO A 146 44.43 -31.17 -14.78
C PRO A 146 45.21 -30.18 -15.64
N GLU A 147 46.54 -30.30 -15.67
CA GLU A 147 47.41 -29.41 -16.48
C GLU A 147 47.12 -29.48 -17.99
N VAL A 148 46.59 -30.62 -18.46
CA VAL A 148 46.22 -30.85 -19.87
C VAL A 148 44.85 -30.27 -20.23
N ALA A 149 44.17 -29.62 -19.29
CA ALA A 149 42.87 -29.02 -19.54
C ALA A 149 43.01 -27.85 -20.52
N HIS A 150 42.48 -28.05 -21.73
CA HIS A 150 42.42 -27.00 -22.76
C HIS A 150 41.28 -25.99 -22.49
N GLU A 151 40.36 -26.33 -21.58
CA GLU A 151 39.24 -25.51 -21.13
C GLU A 151 38.85 -25.91 -19.70
N ILE A 152 38.65 -24.95 -18.80
CA ILE A 152 38.16 -25.23 -17.45
C ILE A 152 36.66 -25.45 -17.53
N ARG A 153 36.25 -26.71 -17.43
CA ARG A 153 34.84 -27.08 -17.30
C ARG A 153 34.52 -27.21 -15.82
N PRO A 154 33.43 -26.60 -15.32
CA PRO A 154 32.98 -26.86 -13.96
C PRO A 154 32.78 -28.37 -13.80
N SER A 155 33.40 -28.96 -12.78
CA SER A 155 33.16 -30.36 -12.43
C SER A 155 31.71 -30.51 -11.98
N ALA A 156 31.01 -31.52 -12.50
CA ALA A 156 29.61 -31.81 -12.16
C ALA A 156 29.42 -32.31 -10.71
N ASP A 157 30.48 -32.35 -9.90
CA ASP A 157 30.49 -32.88 -8.53
C ASP A 157 30.21 -31.81 -7.46
N VAL A 158 29.41 -30.80 -7.76
CA VAL A 158 28.72 -30.03 -6.71
C VAL A 158 27.41 -30.75 -6.44
N ALA A 159 27.46 -31.81 -5.63
CA ALA A 159 26.28 -32.45 -5.09
C ALA A 159 25.56 -31.48 -4.13
N GLU A 160 24.25 -31.36 -4.35
CA GLU A 160 23.24 -30.67 -3.53
C GLU A 160 23.25 -31.11 -2.06
#